data_AF-A0A024UC55-F1
#
_entry.id   AF-A0A024UC55-F1
#
_cell.length_a   1.000
_cell.length_b   1.000
_cell.length_c   1.000
_cell.angle_alpha   90.00
_cell.angle_beta   90.00
_cell.angle_gamma   90.00
#
_symmetry.space_group_name_H-M   'P 1'
#
loop_
_entity.id
_entity.type
_entity.pdbx_description
1 polymer ?
#
loop_
_entity_poly.entity_id
_entity_poly.type
_entity_poly.pdbx_seq_one_letter_code
_entity_poly.pdbx_strand_id
1 'polypeptide(L)'
;MDAQQLLPPYAISLHHASRLKLYSESDRDVAKDLVEQVAVGDSEFQVEALKEVRDNASRFEVRVQWLGPDEAESSWQPATAMYDDAPVLFRMWAKANAKLQLMPRLVAEMEQAMGHPL
;
A
#
# COMPACT_ATOMS: atom_id res chain seq x y z
N MET A 1 -9.53 0.33 -24.75
CA MET A 1 -10.09 0.84 -23.49
C MET A 1 -10.56 -0.39 -22.73
N ASP A 2 -9.70 -0.90 -21.85
CA ASP A 2 -10.02 -2.06 -21.03
C ASP A 2 -10.79 -1.59 -19.81
N ALA A 3 -12.05 -2.02 -19.71
CA ALA A 3 -12.87 -1.80 -18.53
C ALA A 3 -12.25 -2.60 -17.39
N GLN A 4 -11.65 -1.92 -16.42
CA GLN A 4 -11.21 -2.56 -15.19
C GLN A 4 -12.44 -3.20 -14.55
N GLN A 5 -12.39 -4.53 -14.45
CA GLN A 5 -13.49 -5.35 -13.98
C GLN A 5 -13.64 -5.13 -12.48
N LEU A 6 -14.52 -4.19 -12.11
CA LEU A 6 -15.03 -4.07 -10.76
C LEU A 6 -15.69 -5.39 -10.39
N LEU A 7 -15.55 -5.76 -9.12
CA LEU A 7 -15.96 -7.04 -8.50
C LEU A 7 -17.17 -7.70 -9.17
N PRO A 8 -17.18 -9.05 -9.26
CA PRO A 8 -18.30 -9.77 -9.87
C PRO A 8 -19.62 -9.36 -9.22
N PRO A 9 -20.71 -9.24 -10.01
CA PRO A 9 -22.01 -8.81 -9.49
C PRO A 9 -22.40 -9.65 -8.27
N TYR A 10 -22.93 -8.98 -7.24
CA TYR A 10 -23.42 -9.59 -5.99
C TYR A 10 -22.36 -10.17 -5.03
N ALA A 11 -21.07 -9.91 -5.26
CA ALA A 11 -20.04 -10.25 -4.28
C ALA A 11 -20.20 -9.39 -3.01
N ILE A 12 -20.29 -10.05 -1.85
CA ILE A 12 -20.31 -9.39 -0.54
C ILE A 12 -18.89 -9.41 0.01
N SER A 13 -18.35 -8.25 0.35
CA SER A 13 -17.08 -8.09 1.03
C SER A 13 -17.25 -7.31 2.33
N LEU A 14 -16.54 -7.73 3.38
CA LEU A 14 -16.55 -7.03 4.66
C LEU A 14 -15.52 -5.89 4.62
N HIS A 15 -16.01 -4.67 4.76
CA HIS A 15 -15.18 -3.47 4.83
C HIS A 15 -15.55 -2.66 6.07
N HIS A 16 -14.58 -1.95 6.64
CA HIS A 16 -14.86 -1.00 7.69
C HIS A 16 -15.71 0.15 7.14
N ALA A 17 -16.68 0.65 7.91
CA ALA A 17 -17.60 1.69 7.45
C ALA A 17 -16.88 2.99 7.02
N SER A 18 -15.68 3.25 7.55
CA SER A 18 -14.81 4.36 7.11
C SER A 18 -14.34 4.26 5.65
N ARG A 19 -14.49 3.11 4.99
CA ARG A 19 -14.10 2.88 3.59
C ARG A 19 -15.16 3.29 2.56
N LEU A 20 -16.33 3.79 2.98
CA LEU A 20 -17.39 4.26 2.08
C LEU A 20 -17.13 5.73 1.69
N LYS A 21 -16.90 6.01 0.40
CA LYS A 21 -16.83 7.36 -0.16
C LYS A 21 -18.07 7.67 -1.02
N LEU A 22 -18.75 8.78 -0.75
CA LEU A 22 -19.68 9.40 -1.70
C LEU A 22 -18.87 10.23 -2.70
N TYR A 23 -18.99 9.89 -3.98
CA TYR A 23 -18.33 10.60 -5.07
C TYR A 23 -19.14 11.84 -5.50
N SER A 24 -18.50 12.98 -5.73
CA SER A 24 -19.11 14.21 -6.28
C SER A 24 -18.16 14.90 -7.25
N GLU A 25 -18.59 15.09 -8.51
CA GLU A 25 -17.79 15.68 -9.61
C GLU A 25 -18.25 17.10 -9.95
N SER A 26 -17.77 18.11 -9.24
CA SER A 26 -18.10 19.50 -9.61
C SER A 26 -16.99 20.23 -10.37
N ASP A 27 -15.69 19.98 -10.15
CA ASP A 27 -14.65 20.82 -10.77
C ASP A 27 -13.33 20.07 -10.98
N ARG A 28 -13.18 19.39 -12.13
CA ARG A 28 -12.01 18.55 -12.43
C ARG A 28 -11.13 19.22 -13.49
N ASP A 29 -10.10 19.93 -13.04
CA ASP A 29 -9.00 20.37 -13.93
C ASP A 29 -7.62 20.26 -13.27
N VAL A 30 -7.31 19.11 -12.66
CA VAL A 30 -5.99 18.92 -12.02
C VAL A 30 -5.43 17.51 -12.23
N ALA A 31 -4.68 17.31 -13.32
CA ALA A 31 -3.98 16.04 -13.59
C ALA A 31 -2.74 15.80 -12.70
N LYS A 32 -2.25 16.84 -12.00
CA LYS A 32 -1.01 16.76 -11.20
C LYS A 32 -1.28 16.49 -9.71
N ASP A 33 -2.21 17.23 -9.10
CA ASP A 33 -2.65 17.00 -7.73
C ASP A 33 -3.28 15.62 -7.57
N LEU A 34 -3.91 15.05 -8.61
CA LEU A 34 -4.43 13.69 -8.59
C LEU A 34 -3.35 12.62 -8.36
N VAL A 35 -2.09 12.85 -8.76
CA VAL A 35 -0.99 11.90 -8.52
C VAL A 35 -0.48 12.00 -7.08
N GLU A 36 -0.35 13.23 -6.56
CA GLU A 36 0.00 13.45 -5.14
C GLU A 36 -1.14 12.96 -4.23
N GLN A 37 -2.40 13.15 -4.63
CA GLN A 37 -3.58 12.70 -3.92
C GLN A 37 -3.81 11.18 -4.01
N VAL A 38 -3.28 10.50 -5.04
CA VAL A 38 -3.24 9.02 -5.12
C VAL A 38 -2.11 8.45 -4.24
N ALA A 39 -1.03 9.19 -4.01
CA ALA A 39 0.00 8.82 -3.04
C ALA A 39 -0.45 9.08 -1.58
N VAL A 40 -1.34 10.05 -1.38
CA VAL A 40 -2.09 10.25 -0.13
C VAL A 40 -3.24 9.25 -0.09
N GLY A 41 -2.89 7.98 0.10
CA GLY A 41 -3.84 6.96 0.50
C GLY A 41 -4.59 7.39 1.76
N ASP A 42 -5.85 6.95 1.85
CA ASP A 42 -6.89 7.29 2.83
C ASP A 42 -6.59 6.85 4.28
N SER A 43 -5.34 6.99 4.73
CA SER A 43 -4.90 6.69 6.09
C SER A 43 -4.87 7.96 6.91
N GLU A 44 -5.51 7.94 8.08
CA GLU A 44 -5.36 9.00 9.10
C GLU A 44 -3.88 9.20 9.51
N PHE A 45 -3.03 8.21 9.23
CA PHE A 45 -1.58 8.23 9.47
C PHE A 45 -0.82 8.24 8.14
N GLN A 46 -0.10 9.34 7.88
CA GLN A 46 0.81 9.41 6.73
C GLN A 46 2.05 8.55 7.01
N VAL A 47 2.54 7.82 6.01
CA VAL A 47 3.79 7.06 6.16
C VAL A 47 4.97 7.99 5.95
N GLU A 48 5.89 8.07 6.92
CA GLU A 48 7.15 8.78 6.76
C GLU A 48 8.17 7.92 6.01
N ALA A 49 8.35 6.66 6.42
CA ALA A 49 9.29 5.74 5.79
C ALA A 49 8.97 4.27 6.07
N LEU A 50 9.35 3.41 5.11
CA LEU A 50 9.48 1.97 5.34
C LEU A 50 10.93 1.67 5.74
N LYS A 51 11.13 0.95 6.85
CA LYS A 51 12.46 0.77 7.45
C LYS A 51 13.02 -0.62 7.26
N GLU A 52 12.25 -1.62 7.64
CA GLU A 52 12.73 -2.98 7.84
C GLU A 52 11.72 -3.98 7.29
N VAL A 53 12.20 -5.19 6.97
CA VAL A 53 11.38 -6.35 6.63
C VAL A 53 11.69 -7.47 7.62
N ARG A 54 10.66 -8.20 8.03
CA ARG A 54 10.82 -9.46 8.77
C ARG A 54 9.91 -10.54 8.20
N ASP A 55 10.34 -11.79 8.35
CA ASP A 55 9.51 -12.97 8.17
C ASP A 55 8.85 -13.27 9.53
N ASN A 56 7.52 -13.13 9.60
CA ASN A 56 6.73 -13.46 10.79
C ASN A 56 5.85 -14.67 10.47
N ALA A 57 6.34 -15.87 10.78
CA ALA A 57 5.64 -17.13 10.56
C ALA A 57 5.10 -17.30 9.13
N SER A 58 5.95 -17.08 8.12
CA SER A 58 5.59 -17.15 6.69
C SER A 58 4.62 -16.07 6.23
N ARG A 59 4.56 -14.95 6.96
CA ARG A 59 3.97 -13.70 6.49
C ARG A 59 5.02 -12.61 6.58
N PHE A 60 5.30 -11.95 5.47
CA PHE A 60 6.17 -10.79 5.51
C PHE A 60 5.49 -9.59 6.12
N GLU A 61 6.22 -8.92 7.01
CA GLU A 61 5.83 -7.65 7.59
C GLU A 61 6.91 -6.60 7.32
N VAL A 62 6.47 -5.37 7.10
CA VAL A 62 7.30 -4.19 6.91
C VAL A 62 7.13 -3.29 8.11
N ARG A 63 8.25 -2.78 8.62
CA ARG A 63 8.23 -1.78 9.69
C ARG A 63 7.96 -0.41 9.08
N VAL A 64 6.81 0.15 9.43
CA VAL A 64 6.33 1.44 8.97
C VAL A 64 6.64 2.47 10.05
N GLN A 65 7.42 3.49 9.69
CA GLN A 65 7.54 4.72 10.47
C GLN A 65 6.42 5.66 10.03
N TRP A 66 5.54 6.03 10.96
CA TRP A 66 4.47 6.97 10.71
C TRP A 66 4.96 8.41 10.83
N LEU A 67 4.36 9.30 10.05
CA LEU A 67 4.58 10.72 10.15
C LEU A 67 3.95 11.23 11.45
N GLY A 68 4.80 11.56 12.41
CA GLY A 68 4.41 11.92 13.77
C GLY A 68 5.65 12.30 14.59
N PRO A 69 5.48 12.74 15.84
CA PRO A 69 6.58 13.26 16.64
C PRO A 69 7.55 12.19 17.18
N ASP A 70 7.18 10.90 17.17
CA ASP A 70 7.97 9.84 17.82
C ASP A 70 8.14 8.58 16.95
N GLU A 71 9.39 8.14 16.76
CA GLU A 71 9.74 6.88 16.07
C GLU A 71 9.18 5.64 16.79
N ALA A 72 8.88 5.74 18.10
CA ALA A 72 8.27 4.70 18.90
C ALA A 72 6.88 4.28 18.41
N GLU A 73 6.20 5.12 17.62
CA GLU A 73 4.92 4.77 16.99
C GLU A 73 5.09 3.80 15.81
N SER A 74 6.33 3.52 15.38
CA SER A 74 6.61 2.61 14.28
C SER A 74 5.99 1.23 14.53
N SER A 75 5.25 0.74 13.55
CA SER A 75 4.51 -0.52 13.68
C SER A 75 4.90 -1.51 12.58
N TRP A 76 4.75 -2.80 12.88
CA TRP A 76 4.89 -3.85 11.87
C TRP A 76 3.57 -4.03 11.16
N GLN A 77 3.56 -3.75 9.86
CA GLN A 77 2.40 -3.90 9.01
C GLN A 77 2.60 -5.07 8.04
N PRO A 78 1.55 -5.84 7.72
CA PRO A 78 1.62 -6.83 6.67
C PRO A 78 2.09 -6.22 5.35
N ALA A 79 3.01 -6.89 4.64
CA ALA A 79 3.52 -6.40 3.38
C ALA A 79 2.41 -6.20 2.33
N THR A 80 1.43 -7.10 2.30
CA THR A 80 0.26 -7.00 1.41
C THR A 80 -0.59 -5.77 1.72
N ALA A 81 -0.85 -5.49 3.01
CA ALA A 81 -1.62 -4.32 3.41
C ALA A 81 -0.88 -3.02 3.03
N MET A 82 0.43 -2.97 3.27
CA MET A 82 1.25 -1.82 2.89
C MET A 82 1.29 -1.61 1.37
N TYR A 83 1.28 -2.70 0.61
CA TYR A 83 1.21 -2.63 -0.84
C TYR A 83 -0.14 -2.09 -1.32
N ASP A 84 -1.25 -2.55 -0.74
CA ASP A 84 -2.59 -2.06 -1.08
C ASP A 84 -2.75 -0.57 -0.73
N ASP A 85 -2.19 -0.14 0.40
CA ASP A 85 -2.34 1.23 0.92
C ASP A 85 -1.39 2.24 0.24
N ALA A 86 -0.15 1.85 -0.06
CA ALA A 86 0.85 2.72 -0.70
C ALA A 86 1.74 1.95 -1.69
N PRO A 87 1.19 1.49 -2.84
CA PRO A 87 1.91 0.63 -3.78
C PRO A 87 3.15 1.30 -4.37
N VAL A 88 3.10 2.61 -4.62
CA VAL A 88 4.22 3.38 -5.17
C VAL A 88 5.38 3.44 -4.18
N LEU A 89 5.09 3.77 -2.92
CA LEU A 89 6.08 3.83 -1.85
C LEU A 89 6.73 2.47 -1.63
N PHE A 90 5.93 1.41 -1.59
CA PHE A 90 6.40 0.05 -1.40
C PHE A 90 7.37 -0.37 -2.52
N ARG A 91 7.01 -0.14 -3.78
CA ARG A 91 7.86 -0.47 -4.95
C ARG A 91 9.18 0.30 -4.93
N MET A 92 9.12 1.60 -4.65
CA MET A 92 10.33 2.43 -4.55
C MET A 92 11.25 1.94 -3.44
N TRP A 93 10.69 1.64 -2.27
CA TRP A 93 11.44 1.13 -1.14
C TRP A 93 12.05 -0.25 -1.43
N ALA A 94 11.30 -1.17 -2.01
CA ALA A 94 11.79 -2.50 -2.37
C ALA A 94 12.97 -2.42 -3.34
N LYS A 95 12.86 -1.55 -4.37
CA LYS A 95 13.92 -1.31 -5.34
C LYS A 95 15.17 -0.69 -4.70
N ALA A 96 15.01 0.29 -3.82
CA ALA A 96 16.12 0.93 -3.12
C ALA A 96 16.85 -0.05 -2.18
N ASN A 97 16.13 -1.05 -1.66
CA ASN A 97 16.61 -2.00 -0.66
C ASN A 97 16.80 -3.42 -1.21
N ALA A 98 17.03 -3.56 -2.53
CA ALA A 98 17.22 -4.86 -3.20
C ALA A 98 18.36 -5.72 -2.62
N LYS A 99 19.28 -5.12 -1.87
CA LYS A 99 20.40 -5.81 -1.20
C LYS A 99 20.04 -6.41 0.16
N LEU A 100 18.88 -6.10 0.73
CA LEU A 100 18.44 -6.73 1.98
C LEU A 100 18.18 -8.22 1.74
N GLN A 101 18.66 -9.07 2.66
CA GLN A 101 18.61 -10.53 2.49
C GLN A 101 17.19 -11.08 2.27
N LEU A 102 16.18 -10.47 2.90
CA LEU A 102 14.79 -10.89 2.78
C LEU A 102 14.08 -10.27 1.57
N MET A 103 14.64 -9.25 0.91
CA MET A 103 13.96 -8.52 -0.17
C MET A 103 13.64 -9.41 -1.39
N PRO A 104 14.54 -10.28 -1.89
CA PRO A 104 14.19 -11.15 -3.01
C PRO A 104 13.04 -12.12 -2.71
N ARG A 105 12.97 -12.62 -1.47
CA ARG A 105 11.87 -13.49 -1.03
C ARG A 105 10.57 -12.72 -0.88
N LEU A 106 10.63 -11.53 -0.27
CA LEU A 106 9.50 -10.62 -0.17
C LEU A 106 8.91 -10.31 -1.55
N VAL A 107 9.76 -9.91 -2.51
CA VAL A 107 9.33 -9.57 -3.87
C VAL A 107 8.65 -10.76 -4.53
N ALA A 108 9.27 -11.94 -4.50
CA ALA A 108 8.69 -13.13 -5.10
C ALA A 108 7.33 -13.51 -4.49
N GLU A 109 7.18 -13.42 -3.16
CA GLU A 109 5.91 -13.71 -2.48
C GLU A 109 4.83 -12.68 -2.82
N MET A 110 5.19 -11.40 -2.88
CA MET A 110 4.27 -10.34 -3.28
C MET A 110 3.83 -10.48 -4.74
N GLU A 111 4.75 -10.77 -5.67
CA GLU A 111 4.40 -10.99 -7.07
C GLU A 111 3.46 -12.19 -7.24
N GLN A 112 3.65 -13.26 -6.46
CA GLN A 112 2.72 -14.38 -6.42
C GLN A 112 1.35 -14.00 -5.84
N ALA A 113 1.32 -13.24 -4.75
CA ALA A 113 0.08 -12.81 -4.10
C ALA A 113 -0.74 -11.84 -4.97
N MET A 114 -0.07 -10.97 -5.72
CA MET A 114 -0.70 -9.91 -6.52
C MET A 114 -0.97 -10.34 -7.97
N GLY A 115 -0.26 -11.35 -8.47
CA GLY A 115 -0.37 -11.83 -9.85
C GLY A 115 0.26 -10.91 -10.89
N HIS A 116 1.12 -9.97 -10.49
CA HIS A 116 1.89 -9.10 -11.38
C HIS A 116 3.26 -8.73 -10.79
N PRO A 117 4.23 -8.29 -11.61
CA PRO A 117 5.53 -7.85 -11.13
C PRO A 117 5.47 -6.63 -10.20
N LEU A 118 6.47 -6.52 -9.32
CA LEU A 118 6.68 -5.36 -8.43
C LEU A 118 7.42 -4.20 -9.11
#